data_AF-A0A562ZRE2-F1
#
_entry.id   AF-A0A562ZRE2-F1
#
_cell.length_a   1.000
_cell.length_b   1.000
_cell.length_c   1.000
_cell.angle_alpha   90.00
_cell.angle_beta   90.00
_cell.angle_gamma   90.00
#
_symmetry.space_group_name_H-M   'P 1'
#
loop_
_entity.id
_entity.type
_entity.pdbx_description
1 polymer ?
#
loop_
_entity_poly.entity_id
_entity_poly.type
_entity_poly.pdbx_seq_one_letter_code
_entity_poly.pdbx_strand_id
1 'polypeptide(L)'
;MPVRQVGLSVIAGEEGPPGNATTTDGTGRAAGLVARAIALDADGHAWVGGGTFLGGPLRRVSPAGVVSTPPVNGPSACSGGADDLAVAADGSLYFLAQAGLCKRSPDGTASLTAQVPDWPAAVATGPAGEVYVANGTGSLYRLGAQGPEVIAGGFQPIVSIAVDAAGTIYVADYGGVHAVNARGERRLLVQRTPTEFMHRMTVEPAGNLIAVAENTTPGTSRPPVLRRITPAGQVSPVAGADNLFRWGTSVDVAVDRQGNILYTSGQGVGRLASDGTHTAVAGHGLAGPHAPLAETPVGTDASGVTWTLSDLAPYLSSDNPAQPQPRLRKLDAAGHRVPFGADGQGLVISERPTSTAMDNEGNLVLVFARFVPVSTGLPIVARGAPLNTEIYRVAPNGAISRLYRRDANEADFVSVVGFGIDAQGRMIVGDAVTNTVRWLRADGSSERIGPGLFTQVNNPALMAVAPSGRVALWDRQALRLHRLDADGILRLWTGQGFQTDEVTDGPATAARISRMTSLAFDSAGQFWFADRNTLRTVSEDGHVGTVVGRPDAFWNSPGPLPGTIAFPDALQAGPNRSLVLRSGGAILKVVPP
;
A
#
# COMPACT_ATOMS: atom_id res chain seq x y z
N MET A 1 16.60 -6.17 33.76
CA MET A 1 15.54 -5.38 33.08
C MET A 1 15.63 -5.69 31.59
N PRO A 2 14.54 -5.99 30.87
CA PRO A 2 14.63 -6.23 29.43
C PRO A 2 15.10 -4.93 28.75
N VAL A 3 16.11 -5.03 27.90
CA VAL A 3 16.61 -3.89 27.13
C VAL A 3 15.52 -3.46 26.14
N ARG A 4 15.07 -2.20 26.22
CA ARG A 4 14.12 -1.63 25.26
C ARG A 4 14.79 -1.59 23.90
N GLN A 5 14.36 -2.44 22.97
CA GLN A 5 14.95 -2.51 21.63
C GLN A 5 14.53 -1.28 20.83
N VAL A 6 15.43 -0.31 20.71
CA VAL A 6 15.28 0.89 19.88
C VAL A 6 15.22 0.47 18.42
N GLY A 7 14.25 0.99 17.67
CA GLY A 7 14.09 0.62 16.27
C GLY A 7 12.70 0.94 15.70
N LEU A 8 12.57 0.61 14.42
CA LEU A 8 11.34 0.63 13.64
C LEU A 8 10.91 -0.82 13.38
N SER A 9 9.65 -1.18 13.63
CA SER A 9 9.12 -2.53 13.36
C SER A 9 7.75 -2.44 12.69
N VAL A 10 7.32 -3.50 12.00
CA VAL A 10 5.95 -3.59 11.47
C VAL A 10 5.01 -4.11 12.55
N ILE A 11 3.85 -3.48 12.68
CA ILE A 11 2.69 -4.03 13.37
C ILE A 11 1.83 -4.77 12.34
N ALA A 12 1.48 -4.15 11.23
CA ALA A 12 0.70 -4.78 10.17
C ALA A 12 0.95 -4.15 8.79
N GLY A 13 0.58 -4.83 7.70
CA GLY A 13 0.89 -4.43 6.32
C GLY A 13 2.33 -4.73 5.90
N GLU A 14 2.75 -4.22 4.73
CA GLU A 14 3.98 -4.67 4.06
C GLU A 14 5.27 -4.07 4.64
N GLU A 15 6.28 -4.92 4.88
CA GLU A 15 7.69 -4.51 5.06
C GLU A 15 8.32 -4.18 3.69
N GLY A 16 8.77 -2.95 3.49
CA GLY A 16 9.79 -2.66 2.49
C GLY A 16 11.20 -2.93 3.05
N PRO A 17 12.26 -3.10 2.24
CA PRO A 17 13.51 -3.68 2.69
C PRO A 17 14.68 -2.67 2.88
N PRO A 18 15.71 -3.08 3.63
CA PRO A 18 17.08 -2.58 3.49
C PRO A 18 17.79 -3.26 2.29
N GLY A 19 18.43 -2.48 1.42
CA GLY A 19 19.40 -3.01 0.43
C GLY A 19 19.39 -2.35 -0.95
N ASN A 20 20.47 -1.65 -1.28
CA ASN A 20 20.75 -0.96 -2.55
C ASN A 20 21.42 -1.90 -3.59
N ALA A 21 20.82 -3.01 -4.00
CA ALA A 21 21.35 -3.72 -5.17
C ALA A 21 20.34 -4.69 -5.78
N THR A 22 19.83 -4.32 -6.97
CA THR A 22 18.88 -5.06 -7.81
C THR A 22 19.35 -6.45 -8.28
N THR A 23 20.61 -6.83 -8.01
CA THR A 23 21.24 -8.07 -8.50
C THR A 23 21.87 -8.94 -7.41
N THR A 24 21.69 -8.61 -6.12
CA THR A 24 22.32 -9.37 -5.03
C THR A 24 21.66 -10.74 -4.88
N ASP A 25 22.45 -11.80 -4.91
CA ASP A 25 22.01 -13.15 -4.54
C ASP A 25 21.87 -13.27 -3.02
N GLY A 26 20.95 -14.11 -2.56
CA GLY A 26 20.64 -14.18 -1.14
C GLY A 26 19.35 -14.95 -0.88
N THR A 27 18.86 -14.92 0.35
CA THR A 27 17.61 -15.61 0.72
C THR A 27 16.55 -14.61 1.15
N GLY A 28 15.32 -14.85 0.69
CA GLY A 28 14.14 -14.06 1.01
C GLY A 28 14.35 -12.58 0.66
N ARG A 29 14.27 -11.73 1.70
CA ARG A 29 14.40 -10.27 1.58
C ARG A 29 15.83 -9.77 1.49
N ALA A 30 16.85 -10.61 1.69
CA ALA A 30 18.26 -10.22 1.54
C ALA A 30 18.73 -10.24 0.07
N ALA A 31 17.93 -10.84 -0.81
CA ALA A 31 18.16 -10.86 -2.24
C ALA A 31 17.50 -9.66 -2.92
N GLY A 32 18.24 -8.99 -3.80
CA GLY A 32 17.66 -8.00 -4.72
C GLY A 32 16.94 -8.72 -5.85
N LEU A 33 15.76 -8.25 -6.25
CA LEU A 33 14.98 -8.87 -7.33
C LEU A 33 14.17 -7.80 -8.07
N VAL A 34 14.14 -7.88 -9.41
CA VAL A 34 13.22 -7.12 -10.24
C VAL A 34 12.33 -8.16 -10.93
N ALA A 35 11.04 -8.10 -10.66
CA ALA A 35 10.10 -9.16 -11.02
C ALA A 35 9.00 -8.61 -11.92
N ARG A 36 9.11 -8.88 -13.22
CA ARG A 36 8.12 -8.55 -14.25
C ARG A 36 7.52 -9.78 -14.90
N ALA A 37 8.35 -10.79 -15.18
CA ALA A 37 7.93 -12.06 -15.76
C ALA A 37 8.31 -13.21 -14.84
N ILE A 38 7.49 -14.26 -14.77
CA ILE A 38 7.69 -15.42 -13.91
C ILE A 38 7.25 -16.72 -14.58
N ALA A 39 8.05 -17.78 -14.45
CA ALA A 39 7.65 -19.15 -14.81
C ALA A 39 8.27 -20.16 -13.84
N LEU A 40 7.65 -21.32 -13.71
CA LEU A 40 8.12 -22.39 -12.82
C LEU A 40 8.78 -23.52 -13.61
N ASP A 41 9.88 -24.04 -13.07
CA ASP A 41 10.44 -25.31 -13.52
C ASP A 41 9.73 -26.51 -12.90
N ALA A 42 10.06 -27.71 -13.39
CA ALA A 42 9.48 -28.95 -12.91
C ALA A 42 9.82 -29.27 -11.44
N ASP A 43 10.73 -28.55 -10.79
CA ASP A 43 11.05 -28.69 -9.37
C ASP A 43 10.37 -27.61 -8.50
N GLY A 44 9.62 -26.70 -9.13
CA GLY A 44 8.94 -25.59 -8.48
C GLY A 44 9.83 -24.37 -8.22
N HIS A 45 11.02 -24.29 -8.83
CA HIS A 45 11.80 -23.05 -8.78
C HIS A 45 11.21 -22.04 -9.75
N ALA A 46 11.09 -20.79 -9.31
CA ALA A 46 10.66 -19.70 -10.15
C ALA A 46 11.85 -19.07 -10.89
N TRP A 47 11.72 -18.95 -12.19
CA TRP A 47 12.56 -18.11 -13.04
C TRP A 47 11.91 -16.75 -13.17
N VAL A 48 12.68 -15.69 -12.89
CA VAL A 48 12.17 -14.32 -12.80
C VAL A 48 12.99 -13.40 -13.69
N GLY A 49 12.30 -12.62 -14.53
CA GLY A 49 12.89 -11.60 -15.39
C GLY A 49 12.44 -10.19 -15.02
N GLY A 50 13.34 -9.21 -15.10
CA GLY A 50 13.06 -7.80 -14.81
C GLY A 50 12.45 -6.99 -15.95
N GLY A 51 12.27 -7.57 -17.14
CA GLY A 51 11.92 -6.82 -18.35
C GLY A 51 13.09 -6.19 -19.06
N THR A 52 12.89 -5.85 -20.33
CA THR A 52 13.95 -5.26 -21.17
C THR A 52 14.24 -3.80 -20.82
N PHE A 53 13.25 -3.07 -20.29
CA PHE A 53 13.39 -1.66 -19.89
C PHE A 53 14.04 -1.44 -18.52
N LEU A 54 13.72 -2.28 -17.53
CA LEU A 54 14.29 -2.17 -16.18
C LEU A 54 15.67 -2.86 -16.09
N GLY A 55 15.95 -3.80 -17.00
CA GLY A 55 17.21 -4.53 -17.05
C GLY A 55 17.36 -5.56 -15.92
N GLY A 56 18.61 -6.01 -15.72
CA GLY A 56 18.97 -7.02 -14.72
C GLY A 56 19.01 -8.46 -15.27
N PRO A 57 19.76 -9.37 -14.63
CA PRO A 57 19.87 -10.75 -15.08
C PRO A 57 18.61 -11.56 -14.74
N LEU A 58 18.37 -12.63 -15.48
CA LEU A 58 17.40 -13.66 -15.09
C LEU A 58 17.80 -14.26 -13.75
N ARG A 59 16.84 -14.35 -12.83
CA ARG A 59 17.03 -14.85 -11.47
C ARG A 59 16.31 -16.17 -11.28
N ARG A 60 16.92 -17.06 -10.52
CA ARG A 60 16.28 -18.32 -10.09
C ARG A 60 15.97 -18.24 -8.60
N VAL A 61 14.72 -18.48 -8.24
CA VAL A 61 14.19 -18.44 -6.89
C VAL A 61 13.72 -19.83 -6.49
N SER A 62 14.30 -20.40 -5.43
CA SER A 62 13.85 -21.69 -4.91
C SER A 62 12.53 -21.57 -4.14
N PRO A 63 11.80 -22.68 -3.94
CA PRO A 63 10.62 -22.69 -3.06
C PRO A 63 10.89 -22.20 -1.62
N ALA A 64 12.14 -22.30 -1.17
CA ALA A 64 12.61 -21.80 0.12
C ALA A 64 12.98 -20.30 0.10
N GLY A 65 12.82 -19.62 -1.03
CA GLY A 65 13.10 -18.19 -1.20
C GLY A 65 14.57 -17.86 -1.46
N VAL A 66 15.41 -18.83 -1.81
CA VAL A 66 16.81 -18.56 -2.16
C VAL A 66 16.86 -18.03 -3.60
N VAL A 67 17.36 -16.80 -3.76
CA VAL A 67 17.58 -16.16 -5.06
C VAL A 67 19.05 -16.33 -5.45
N SER A 68 19.25 -16.80 -6.67
CA SER A 68 20.55 -16.95 -7.30
C SER A 68 20.55 -16.36 -8.71
N THR A 69 21.74 -16.03 -9.20
CA THR A 69 21.97 -15.57 -10.58
C THR A 69 22.74 -16.65 -11.34
N PRO A 70 22.06 -17.53 -12.10
CA PRO A 70 22.73 -18.61 -12.80
C PRO A 70 23.64 -18.05 -13.92
N PRO A 71 24.83 -18.63 -14.18
CA PRO A 71 25.79 -18.12 -15.16
C PRO A 71 25.34 -18.33 -16.60
N VAL A 72 25.51 -17.32 -17.46
CA VAL A 72 25.12 -17.35 -18.88
C VAL A 72 26.35 -17.57 -19.76
N ASN A 73 26.33 -18.65 -20.56
CA ASN A 73 27.35 -18.95 -21.55
C ASN A 73 26.77 -18.74 -22.95
N GLY A 74 27.02 -17.60 -23.59
CA GLY A 74 26.44 -17.31 -24.91
C GLY A 74 26.45 -15.83 -25.27
N PRO A 75 25.65 -15.42 -26.28
CA PRO A 75 25.62 -14.04 -26.74
C PRO A 75 25.09 -13.10 -25.65
N SER A 76 25.70 -11.92 -25.52
CA SER A 76 25.29 -10.87 -24.57
C SER A 76 23.83 -10.41 -24.76
N ALA A 77 23.30 -10.57 -25.97
CA ALA A 77 21.89 -10.38 -26.30
C ALA A 77 20.92 -11.23 -25.43
N CYS A 78 21.41 -12.36 -24.90
CA CYS A 78 20.65 -13.30 -24.08
C CYS A 78 21.09 -13.29 -22.60
N SER A 79 21.81 -12.25 -22.14
CA SER A 79 22.21 -12.10 -20.73
C SER A 79 21.37 -11.10 -19.92
N GLY A 80 20.40 -10.44 -20.56
CA GLY A 80 19.58 -9.38 -19.97
C GLY A 80 18.22 -9.85 -19.41
N GLY A 81 17.38 -8.88 -19.06
CA GLY A 81 16.04 -9.11 -18.51
C GLY A 81 15.05 -9.64 -19.55
N ALA A 82 13.98 -10.27 -19.07
CA ALA A 82 12.94 -10.86 -19.90
C ALA A 82 11.59 -10.16 -19.71
N ASP A 83 10.92 -9.82 -20.82
CA ASP A 83 9.55 -9.27 -20.80
C ASP A 83 8.45 -10.34 -20.66
N ASP A 84 8.78 -11.56 -21.08
CA ASP A 84 8.01 -12.79 -20.87
C ASP A 84 8.96 -14.00 -20.91
N LEU A 85 8.61 -15.10 -20.23
CA LEU A 85 9.45 -16.30 -20.19
C LEU A 85 8.65 -17.58 -19.91
N ALA A 86 9.15 -18.71 -20.41
CA ALA A 86 8.57 -20.04 -20.24
C ALA A 86 9.66 -21.09 -20.03
N VAL A 87 9.37 -22.11 -19.21
CA VAL A 87 10.28 -23.22 -18.94
C VAL A 87 9.70 -24.49 -19.58
N ALA A 88 10.46 -25.09 -20.50
CA ALA A 88 10.11 -26.35 -21.13
C ALA A 88 10.32 -27.54 -20.17
N ALA A 89 9.68 -28.68 -20.48
CA ALA A 89 9.75 -29.89 -19.67
C ALA A 89 11.19 -30.45 -19.51
N ASP A 90 12.09 -30.16 -20.46
CA ASP A 90 13.51 -30.53 -20.41
C ASP A 90 14.35 -29.58 -19.54
N GLY A 91 13.74 -28.56 -18.93
CA GLY A 91 14.39 -27.52 -18.14
C GLY A 91 14.96 -26.37 -18.97
N SER A 92 14.81 -26.38 -20.30
CA SER A 92 15.20 -25.26 -21.15
C SER A 92 14.33 -24.04 -20.87
N LEU A 93 14.96 -22.88 -20.69
CA LEU A 93 14.29 -21.60 -20.51
C LEU A 93 14.20 -20.86 -21.85
N TYR A 94 13.00 -20.43 -22.22
CA TYR A 94 12.73 -19.59 -23.37
C TYR A 94 12.25 -18.23 -22.89
N PHE A 95 12.83 -17.13 -23.38
CA PHE A 95 12.51 -15.80 -22.87
C PHE A 95 12.67 -14.70 -23.91
N LEU A 96 11.82 -13.68 -23.81
CA LEU A 96 11.82 -12.52 -24.69
C LEU A 96 12.79 -11.46 -24.17
N ALA A 97 13.96 -11.39 -24.79
CA ALA A 97 14.97 -10.38 -24.54
C ALA A 97 14.86 -9.23 -25.56
N GLN A 98 15.64 -8.16 -25.37
CA GLN A 98 15.66 -7.00 -26.28
C GLN A 98 16.00 -7.39 -27.73
N ALA A 99 16.81 -8.43 -27.92
CA ALA A 99 17.22 -8.92 -29.24
C ALA A 99 16.25 -9.94 -29.87
N GLY A 100 15.14 -10.24 -29.19
CA GLY A 100 14.17 -11.25 -29.59
C GLY A 100 14.18 -12.47 -28.66
N LEU A 101 13.73 -13.61 -29.17
CA LEU A 101 13.58 -14.82 -28.38
C LEU A 101 14.91 -15.54 -28.17
N CYS A 102 15.28 -15.70 -26.90
CA CYS A 102 16.45 -16.47 -26.47
C CYS A 102 16.03 -17.82 -25.91
N LYS A 103 16.85 -18.84 -26.16
CA LYS A 103 16.83 -20.13 -25.47
C LYS A 103 18.05 -20.22 -24.55
N ARG A 104 17.85 -20.72 -23.34
CA ARG A 104 18.90 -21.12 -22.42
C ARG A 104 18.68 -22.57 -22.00
N SER A 105 19.64 -23.43 -22.31
CA SER A 105 19.63 -24.83 -21.88
C SER A 105 19.94 -24.95 -20.38
N PRO A 106 19.59 -26.08 -19.74
CA PRO A 106 19.84 -26.31 -18.30
C PRO A 106 21.32 -26.19 -17.88
N ASP A 107 22.25 -26.43 -18.81
CA ASP A 107 23.70 -26.29 -18.63
C ASP A 107 24.18 -24.82 -18.62
N GLY A 108 23.27 -23.87 -18.84
CA GLY A 108 23.57 -22.43 -18.90
C GLY A 108 23.95 -21.92 -20.28
N THR A 109 24.00 -22.78 -21.30
CA THR A 109 24.28 -22.38 -22.68
C THR A 109 23.11 -21.59 -23.25
N ALA A 110 23.36 -20.37 -23.72
CA ALA A 110 22.36 -19.47 -24.29
C ALA A 110 22.55 -19.30 -25.81
N SER A 111 21.44 -19.22 -26.54
CA SER A 111 21.42 -19.02 -27.99
C SER A 111 20.21 -18.18 -28.40
N LEU A 112 20.39 -17.33 -29.41
CA LEU A 112 19.27 -16.67 -30.08
C LEU A 112 18.53 -17.71 -30.92
N THR A 113 17.21 -17.81 -30.73
CA THR A 113 16.36 -18.64 -31.59
C THR A 113 16.04 -17.89 -32.89
N ALA A 114 15.55 -18.60 -33.92
CA ALA A 114 15.17 -17.96 -35.19
C ALA A 114 14.29 -16.72 -34.94
N GLN A 115 14.58 -15.62 -35.64
CA GLN A 115 13.88 -14.35 -35.46
C GLN A 115 12.38 -14.54 -35.72
N VAL A 116 11.56 -14.33 -34.69
CA VAL A 116 10.11 -14.31 -34.82
C VAL A 116 9.73 -12.97 -35.47
N PRO A 117 8.94 -12.97 -36.55
CA PRO A 117 8.54 -11.73 -37.22
C PRO A 117 7.74 -10.80 -36.30
N ASP A 118 8.02 -9.49 -36.42
CA ASP A 118 7.20 -8.39 -35.93
C ASP A 118 6.88 -8.40 -34.41
N TRP A 119 7.85 -8.02 -33.59
CA TRP A 119 7.70 -7.73 -32.15
C TRP A 119 7.07 -8.89 -31.34
N PRO A 120 7.86 -9.89 -30.90
CA PRO A 120 7.35 -10.96 -30.06
C PRO A 120 6.84 -10.38 -28.72
N ALA A 121 5.65 -10.81 -28.31
CA ALA A 121 4.93 -10.27 -27.17
C ALA A 121 4.72 -11.29 -26.04
N ALA A 122 4.65 -12.58 -26.38
CA ALA A 122 4.51 -13.65 -25.39
C ALA A 122 5.12 -14.99 -25.87
N VAL A 123 5.54 -15.83 -24.92
CA VAL A 123 6.12 -17.16 -25.16
C VAL A 123 5.53 -18.21 -24.21
N ALA A 124 5.26 -19.42 -24.70
CA ALA A 124 4.83 -20.56 -23.88
C ALA A 124 5.37 -21.87 -24.44
N THR A 125 5.46 -22.89 -23.59
CA THR A 125 5.95 -24.22 -23.96
C THR A 125 4.85 -25.28 -23.80
N GLY A 126 4.78 -26.20 -24.75
CA GLY A 126 3.86 -27.34 -24.72
C GLY A 126 4.40 -28.54 -23.92
N PRO A 127 3.53 -29.51 -23.62
CA PRO A 127 3.88 -30.68 -22.81
C PRO A 127 4.86 -31.64 -23.52
N ALA A 128 4.99 -31.59 -24.84
CA ALA A 128 5.95 -32.41 -25.59
C ALA A 128 7.22 -31.63 -25.98
N GLY A 129 7.44 -30.44 -25.40
CA GLY A 129 8.59 -29.58 -25.68
C GLY A 129 8.40 -28.63 -26.86
N GLU A 130 7.17 -28.46 -27.33
CA GLU A 130 6.85 -27.45 -28.34
C GLU A 130 7.08 -26.04 -27.77
N VAL A 131 7.46 -25.11 -28.63
CA VAL A 131 7.61 -23.70 -28.25
C VAL A 131 6.68 -22.87 -29.10
N TYR A 132 5.81 -22.12 -28.43
CA TYR A 132 4.85 -21.23 -29.02
C TYR A 132 5.25 -19.78 -28.75
N VAL A 133 5.13 -18.94 -29.76
CA VAL A 133 5.45 -17.53 -29.66
C VAL A 133 4.34 -16.74 -30.30
N ALA A 134 3.87 -15.70 -29.61
CA ALA A 134 2.90 -14.77 -30.17
C ALA A 134 3.55 -13.41 -30.40
N ASN A 135 3.07 -12.71 -31.42
CA ASN A 135 3.57 -11.40 -31.77
C ASN A 135 2.54 -10.29 -31.55
N GLY A 136 3.02 -9.06 -31.41
CA GLY A 136 2.19 -7.88 -31.15
C GLY A 136 1.24 -7.52 -32.30
N THR A 137 1.39 -8.13 -33.47
CA THR A 137 0.50 -7.89 -34.63
C THR A 137 -0.62 -8.91 -34.76
N GLY A 138 -0.75 -9.86 -33.82
CA GLY A 138 -1.88 -10.78 -33.77
C GLY A 138 -1.68 -12.12 -34.47
N SER A 139 -0.43 -12.60 -34.54
CA SER A 139 -0.08 -13.93 -35.07
C SER A 139 0.52 -14.84 -33.99
N LEU A 140 0.17 -16.12 -34.06
CA LEU A 140 0.65 -17.20 -33.20
C LEU A 140 1.51 -18.17 -34.02
N TYR A 141 2.72 -18.42 -33.54
CA TYR A 141 3.72 -19.26 -34.19
C TYR A 141 4.08 -20.47 -33.34
N ARG A 142 4.39 -21.59 -34.00
CA ARG A 142 5.16 -22.71 -33.43
C ARG A 142 6.60 -22.60 -33.93
N LEU A 143 7.59 -22.81 -33.07
CA LEU A 143 8.97 -22.94 -33.54
C LEU A 143 9.20 -24.37 -34.04
N GLY A 144 9.33 -24.52 -35.35
CA GLY A 144 9.69 -25.77 -36.01
C GLY A 144 11.19 -25.84 -36.33
N ALA A 145 11.66 -27.02 -36.75
CA ALA A 145 13.06 -27.24 -37.10
C ALA A 145 13.56 -26.39 -38.28
N GLN A 146 12.64 -25.90 -39.12
CA GLN A 146 12.93 -25.07 -40.30
C GLN A 146 12.65 -23.57 -40.05
N GLY A 147 12.21 -23.20 -38.85
CA GLY A 147 11.82 -21.82 -38.49
C GLY A 147 10.41 -21.70 -37.91
N PRO A 148 9.92 -20.47 -37.68
CA PRO A 148 8.60 -20.22 -37.13
C PRO A 148 7.48 -20.59 -38.13
N GLU A 149 6.53 -21.42 -37.70
CA GLU A 149 5.36 -21.84 -38.46
C GLU A 149 4.11 -21.14 -37.91
N VAL A 150 3.33 -20.45 -38.74
CA VAL A 150 2.08 -19.81 -38.32
C VAL A 150 1.03 -20.88 -38.02
N ILE A 151 0.50 -20.90 -36.79
CA ILE A 151 -0.58 -21.79 -36.38
C ILE A 151 -1.94 -21.11 -36.56
N ALA A 152 -2.02 -19.84 -36.17
CA ALA A 152 -3.24 -19.05 -36.22
C ALA A 152 -2.89 -17.57 -36.33
N GLY A 153 -3.77 -16.78 -36.95
CA GLY A 153 -3.60 -15.34 -37.09
C GLY A 153 -4.95 -14.60 -37.09
N GLY A 154 -4.90 -13.28 -37.25
CA GLY A 154 -6.11 -12.44 -37.21
C GLY A 154 -6.66 -12.27 -35.79
N PHE A 155 -5.79 -12.37 -34.79
CA PHE A 155 -6.08 -11.88 -33.44
C PHE A 155 -5.96 -10.36 -33.42
N GLN A 156 -6.53 -9.73 -32.39
CA GLN A 156 -6.05 -8.40 -32.01
C GLN A 156 -4.61 -8.53 -31.47
N PRO A 157 -3.88 -7.42 -31.20
CA PRO A 157 -2.54 -7.52 -30.64
C PRO A 157 -2.51 -8.47 -29.43
N ILE A 158 -1.71 -9.53 -29.53
CA ILE A 158 -1.67 -10.57 -28.49
C ILE A 158 -0.80 -10.07 -27.36
N VAL A 159 -1.25 -10.29 -26.12
CA VAL A 159 -0.53 -9.86 -24.92
C VAL A 159 0.00 -11.03 -24.09
N SER A 160 -0.61 -12.22 -24.16
CA SER A 160 -0.20 -13.37 -23.35
C SER A 160 -0.65 -14.67 -24.01
N ILE A 161 0.14 -15.74 -23.83
CA ILE A 161 -0.25 -17.10 -24.19
C ILE A 161 0.03 -18.08 -23.05
N ALA A 162 -0.73 -19.16 -22.98
CA ALA A 162 -0.52 -20.28 -22.06
C ALA A 162 -0.90 -21.59 -22.74
N VAL A 163 -0.33 -22.72 -22.31
CA VAL A 163 -0.61 -24.04 -22.92
C VAL A 163 -0.97 -25.04 -21.83
N ASP A 164 -2.06 -25.79 -22.01
CA ASP A 164 -2.44 -26.84 -21.07
C ASP A 164 -1.74 -28.18 -21.35
N ALA A 165 -1.94 -29.14 -20.45
CA ALA A 165 -1.39 -30.48 -20.58
C ALA A 165 -1.95 -31.28 -21.79
N ALA A 166 -3.06 -30.85 -22.38
CA ALA A 166 -3.64 -31.44 -23.59
C ALA A 166 -3.08 -30.82 -24.88
N GLY A 167 -2.27 -29.75 -24.77
CA GLY A 167 -1.74 -29.00 -25.90
C GLY A 167 -2.69 -27.93 -26.45
N THR A 168 -3.76 -27.58 -25.72
CA THR A 168 -4.59 -26.42 -26.07
C THR A 168 -3.82 -25.15 -25.76
N ILE A 169 -3.77 -24.23 -26.72
CA ILE A 169 -3.11 -22.93 -26.58
C ILE A 169 -4.17 -21.90 -26.25
N TYR A 170 -4.02 -21.23 -25.12
CA TYR A 170 -4.86 -20.11 -24.73
C TYR A 170 -4.16 -18.80 -25.09
N VAL A 171 -4.86 -17.91 -25.75
CA VAL A 171 -4.36 -16.63 -26.26
C VAL A 171 -5.20 -15.50 -25.68
N ALA A 172 -4.58 -14.58 -24.96
CA ALA A 172 -5.20 -13.31 -24.57
C ALA A 172 -4.79 -12.21 -25.55
N ASP A 173 -5.78 -11.54 -26.13
CA ASP A 173 -5.62 -10.36 -26.97
C ASP A 173 -6.52 -9.21 -26.49
N TYR A 174 -6.47 -8.06 -27.16
CA TYR A 174 -7.31 -6.90 -26.82
C TYR A 174 -8.83 -7.11 -27.02
N GLY A 175 -9.25 -8.24 -27.60
CA GLY A 175 -10.63 -8.63 -27.82
C GLY A 175 -11.14 -9.65 -26.79
N GLY A 176 -10.27 -10.42 -26.16
CA GLY A 176 -10.63 -11.39 -25.13
C GLY A 176 -9.64 -12.54 -24.97
N VAL A 177 -10.13 -13.65 -24.45
CA VAL A 177 -9.38 -14.91 -24.29
C VAL A 177 -9.91 -15.92 -25.30
N HIS A 178 -9.00 -16.53 -26.06
CA HIS A 178 -9.29 -17.53 -27.07
C HIS A 178 -8.59 -18.85 -26.73
N ALA A 179 -9.24 -19.98 -27.05
CA ALA A 179 -8.62 -21.29 -27.09
C ALA A 179 -8.31 -21.65 -28.55
N VAL A 180 -7.11 -22.16 -28.80
CA VAL A 180 -6.60 -22.57 -30.11
C VAL A 180 -6.11 -24.00 -29.98
N ASN A 181 -6.63 -24.90 -30.81
CA ASN A 181 -6.17 -26.28 -30.80
C ASN A 181 -4.93 -26.49 -31.69
N ALA A 182 -4.36 -27.69 -31.67
CA ALA A 182 -3.18 -28.05 -32.46
C ALA A 182 -3.35 -27.90 -34.00
N ARG A 183 -4.59 -27.75 -34.49
CA ARG A 183 -4.90 -27.51 -35.92
C ARG A 183 -5.07 -26.02 -36.25
N GLY A 184 -4.94 -25.13 -35.26
CA GLY A 184 -5.14 -23.69 -35.44
C GLY A 184 -6.60 -23.24 -35.38
N GLU A 185 -7.54 -24.12 -35.01
CA GLU A 185 -8.94 -23.74 -34.89
C GLU A 185 -9.16 -22.89 -33.63
N ARG A 186 -9.74 -21.71 -33.81
CA ARG A 186 -9.95 -20.72 -32.75
C ARG A 186 -11.38 -20.77 -32.19
N ARG A 187 -11.50 -20.82 -30.87
CA ARG A 187 -12.74 -20.63 -30.11
C ARG A 187 -12.60 -19.45 -29.16
N LEU A 188 -13.50 -18.47 -29.22
CA LEU A 188 -13.58 -17.43 -28.20
C LEU A 188 -14.07 -18.05 -26.88
N LEU A 189 -13.29 -17.86 -25.81
CA LEU A 189 -13.56 -18.40 -24.49
C LEU A 189 -14.17 -17.34 -23.58
N VAL A 190 -13.60 -16.13 -23.58
CA VAL A 190 -14.09 -14.99 -22.80
C VAL A 190 -14.03 -13.74 -23.66
N GLN A 191 -15.15 -13.04 -23.81
CA GLN A 191 -15.21 -11.75 -24.49
C GLN A 191 -14.73 -10.64 -23.54
N ARG A 192 -13.87 -9.72 -24.02
CA ARG A 192 -13.48 -8.53 -23.25
C ARG A 192 -14.69 -7.66 -22.93
N THR A 193 -14.72 -7.12 -21.71
CA THR A 193 -15.74 -6.15 -21.29
C THR A 193 -15.19 -4.71 -21.32
N PRO A 194 -16.03 -3.66 -21.33
CA PRO A 194 -15.55 -2.28 -21.26
C PRO A 194 -14.75 -1.95 -19.98
N THR A 195 -14.97 -2.72 -18.92
CA THR A 195 -14.43 -2.44 -17.57
C THR A 195 -13.26 -3.33 -17.20
N GLU A 196 -13.00 -4.41 -17.94
CA GLU A 196 -12.04 -5.43 -17.55
C GLU A 196 -11.30 -6.01 -18.76
N PHE A 197 -9.96 -6.01 -18.66
CA PHE A 197 -9.05 -6.53 -19.67
C PHE A 197 -8.17 -7.64 -19.09
N MET A 198 -8.29 -8.84 -19.64
CA MET A 198 -7.53 -10.02 -19.19
C MET A 198 -6.18 -10.08 -19.91
N HIS A 199 -5.10 -10.24 -19.14
CA HIS A 199 -3.73 -10.39 -19.61
C HIS A 199 -2.96 -11.31 -18.65
N ARG A 200 -1.72 -11.69 -19.02
CA ARG A 200 -0.78 -12.49 -18.21
C ARG A 200 -1.45 -13.71 -17.56
N MET A 201 -1.48 -14.81 -18.29
CA MET A 201 -2.25 -16.01 -17.92
C MET A 201 -1.38 -17.24 -17.78
N THR A 202 -1.83 -18.16 -16.92
CA THR A 202 -1.23 -19.48 -16.76
C THR A 202 -2.31 -20.54 -16.54
N VAL A 203 -1.98 -21.81 -16.73
CA VAL A 203 -2.90 -22.94 -16.54
C VAL A 203 -2.62 -23.59 -15.18
N GLU A 204 -3.63 -23.68 -14.32
CA GLU A 204 -3.52 -24.41 -13.05
C GLU A 204 -3.65 -25.93 -13.28
N PRO A 205 -3.13 -26.79 -12.39
CA PRO A 205 -3.18 -28.26 -12.56
C PRO A 205 -4.59 -28.84 -12.79
N ALA A 206 -5.64 -28.17 -12.31
CA ALA A 206 -7.03 -28.55 -12.55
C ALA A 206 -7.53 -28.23 -13.98
N GLY A 207 -6.73 -27.58 -14.82
CA GLY A 207 -7.05 -27.22 -16.19
C GLY A 207 -7.77 -25.87 -16.37
N ASN A 208 -7.95 -25.10 -15.30
CA ASN A 208 -8.49 -23.74 -15.41
C ASN A 208 -7.35 -22.74 -15.72
N LEU A 209 -7.69 -21.60 -16.32
CA LEU A 209 -6.76 -20.49 -16.43
C LEU A 209 -6.83 -19.63 -15.17
N ILE A 210 -5.66 -19.18 -14.72
CA ILE A 210 -5.53 -18.04 -13.83
C ILE A 210 -5.05 -16.87 -14.68
N ALA A 211 -5.84 -15.80 -14.71
CA ALA A 211 -5.59 -14.60 -15.50
C ALA A 211 -5.53 -13.36 -14.62
N VAL A 212 -4.65 -12.43 -14.96
CA VAL A 212 -4.64 -11.08 -14.38
C VAL A 212 -5.66 -10.23 -15.13
N ALA A 213 -6.52 -9.54 -14.40
CA ALA A 213 -7.56 -8.69 -14.94
C ALA A 213 -7.35 -7.24 -14.54
N GLU A 214 -7.09 -6.39 -15.52
CA GLU A 214 -6.89 -4.95 -15.37
C GLU A 214 -8.22 -4.21 -15.45
N ASN A 215 -8.44 -3.25 -14.55
CA ASN A 215 -9.62 -2.41 -14.59
C ASN A 215 -9.41 -1.24 -15.57
N THR A 216 -10.23 -1.18 -16.61
CA THR A 216 -10.13 -0.16 -17.67
C THR A 216 -11.17 0.95 -17.54
N THR A 217 -11.88 1.03 -16.41
CA THR A 217 -12.95 2.02 -16.21
C THR A 217 -12.34 3.44 -16.05
N PRO A 218 -12.66 4.40 -16.93
CA PRO A 218 -12.09 5.75 -16.89
C PRO A 218 -12.36 6.44 -15.55
N GLY A 219 -11.33 7.05 -14.97
CA GLY A 219 -11.44 7.83 -13.73
C GLY A 219 -11.59 7.00 -12.45
N THR A 220 -11.58 5.66 -12.51
CA THR A 220 -11.55 4.81 -11.31
C THR A 220 -10.16 4.20 -11.11
N SER A 221 -9.58 4.43 -9.94
CA SER A 221 -8.30 3.82 -9.57
C SER A 221 -8.51 2.51 -8.79
N ARG A 222 -8.90 1.41 -9.44
CA ARG A 222 -8.84 0.04 -8.87
C ARG A 222 -7.65 -0.83 -9.35
N PRO A 223 -6.89 -1.47 -8.44
CA PRO A 223 -5.77 -2.35 -8.80
C PRO A 223 -6.23 -3.58 -9.62
N PRO A 224 -5.32 -4.26 -10.34
CA PRO A 224 -5.67 -5.49 -11.04
C PRO A 224 -6.10 -6.58 -10.04
N VAL A 225 -6.83 -7.58 -10.55
CA VAL A 225 -7.35 -8.72 -9.77
C VAL A 225 -7.07 -10.04 -10.47
N LEU A 226 -7.11 -11.15 -9.73
CA LEU A 226 -7.01 -12.48 -10.33
C LEU A 226 -8.38 -13.08 -10.65
N ARG A 227 -8.47 -13.68 -11.83
CA ARG A 227 -9.66 -14.35 -12.34
C ARG A 227 -9.34 -15.79 -12.68
N ARG A 228 -10.21 -16.71 -12.25
CA ARG A 228 -10.19 -18.10 -12.66
C ARG A 228 -11.18 -18.30 -13.81
N ILE A 229 -10.72 -18.88 -14.91
CA ILE A 229 -11.51 -19.14 -16.11
C ILE A 229 -11.54 -20.65 -16.39
N THR A 230 -12.72 -21.25 -16.42
CA THR A 230 -12.85 -22.68 -16.73
C THR A 230 -12.64 -22.96 -18.22
N PRO A 231 -12.35 -24.22 -18.64
CA PRO A 231 -12.31 -24.59 -20.07
C PRO A 231 -13.62 -24.31 -20.83
N ALA A 232 -14.75 -24.17 -20.11
CA ALA A 232 -16.04 -23.78 -20.66
C ALA A 232 -16.19 -22.25 -20.82
N GLY A 233 -15.30 -21.45 -20.26
CA GLY A 233 -15.29 -19.98 -20.34
C GLY A 233 -16.00 -19.28 -19.20
N GLN A 234 -16.29 -19.98 -18.09
CA GLN A 234 -16.88 -19.35 -16.92
C GLN A 234 -15.80 -18.62 -16.11
N VAL A 235 -16.06 -17.36 -15.78
CA VAL A 235 -15.14 -16.48 -15.05
C VAL A 235 -15.57 -16.34 -13.59
N SER A 236 -14.63 -16.50 -12.67
CA SER A 236 -14.85 -16.35 -11.22
C SER A 236 -13.66 -15.64 -10.55
N PRO A 237 -13.84 -14.96 -9.40
CA PRO A 237 -12.73 -14.43 -8.62
C PRO A 237 -11.88 -15.57 -8.01
N VAL A 238 -10.58 -15.33 -7.84
CA VAL A 238 -9.70 -16.22 -7.08
C VAL A 238 -9.81 -15.89 -5.59
N ALA A 239 -10.17 -16.87 -4.75
CA ALA A 239 -10.27 -16.68 -3.31
C ALA A 239 -8.93 -16.20 -2.70
N GLY A 240 -8.99 -15.23 -1.78
CA GLY A 240 -7.82 -14.62 -1.17
C GLY A 240 -7.15 -13.54 -2.03
N ALA A 241 -7.35 -13.50 -3.36
CA ALA A 241 -6.65 -12.57 -4.24
C ALA A 241 -7.13 -11.10 -4.20
N ASP A 242 -7.98 -10.73 -3.23
CA ASP A 242 -8.47 -9.36 -3.08
C ASP A 242 -7.34 -8.41 -2.66
N ASN A 243 -7.17 -7.29 -3.37
CA ASN A 243 -6.12 -6.30 -3.13
C ASN A 243 -4.68 -6.85 -3.22
N LEU A 244 -4.47 -7.93 -3.97
CA LEU A 244 -3.16 -8.55 -4.13
C LEU A 244 -2.12 -7.63 -4.78
N PHE A 245 -2.60 -6.75 -5.67
CA PHE A 245 -1.74 -5.90 -6.49
C PHE A 245 -1.93 -4.42 -6.16
N ARG A 246 -0.89 -3.63 -6.37
CA ARG A 246 -0.94 -2.16 -6.31
C ARG A 246 -1.06 -1.57 -7.72
N TRP A 247 -1.54 -0.34 -7.79
CA TRP A 247 -1.57 0.45 -9.02
C TRP A 247 -0.18 0.59 -9.66
N GLY A 248 -0.12 0.38 -10.98
CA GLY A 248 1.11 0.56 -11.77
C GLY A 248 2.19 -0.51 -11.53
N THR A 249 1.89 -1.58 -10.79
CA THR A 249 2.83 -2.70 -10.63
C THR A 249 2.81 -3.59 -11.87
N SER A 250 3.98 -4.04 -12.34
CA SER A 250 4.08 -5.08 -13.36
C SER A 250 3.74 -6.42 -12.71
N VAL A 251 2.71 -7.08 -13.23
CA VAL A 251 2.17 -8.33 -12.67
C VAL A 251 2.26 -9.44 -13.70
N ASP A 252 2.82 -10.56 -13.28
CA ASP A 252 2.76 -11.85 -13.97
C ASP A 252 2.53 -12.96 -12.94
N VAL A 253 2.01 -14.10 -13.40
CA VAL A 253 1.57 -15.19 -12.54
C VAL A 253 2.00 -16.56 -13.05
N ALA A 254 2.35 -17.45 -12.12
CA ALA A 254 2.61 -18.86 -12.38
C ALA A 254 1.92 -19.71 -11.30
N VAL A 255 1.59 -20.96 -11.61
CA VAL A 255 0.92 -21.87 -10.67
C VAL A 255 1.75 -23.12 -10.46
N ASP A 256 2.01 -23.46 -9.20
CA ASP A 256 2.74 -24.68 -8.86
C ASP A 256 1.84 -25.93 -8.92
N ARG A 257 2.44 -27.12 -8.76
CA ARG A 257 1.69 -28.38 -8.83
C ARG A 257 0.67 -28.57 -7.70
N GLN A 258 0.84 -27.85 -6.60
CA GLN A 258 -0.07 -27.85 -5.47
C GLN A 258 -1.24 -26.87 -5.68
N GLY A 259 -1.21 -26.07 -6.75
CA GLY A 259 -2.22 -25.07 -7.06
C GLY A 259 -2.00 -23.73 -6.36
N ASN A 260 -0.82 -23.51 -5.77
CA ASN A 260 -0.47 -22.19 -5.24
C ASN A 260 -0.10 -21.26 -6.39
N ILE A 261 -0.56 -20.01 -6.31
CA ILE A 261 -0.28 -18.99 -7.32
C ILE A 261 0.94 -18.19 -6.86
N LEU A 262 2.01 -18.23 -7.64
CA LEU A 262 3.12 -17.30 -7.51
C LEU A 262 2.87 -16.08 -8.40
N TYR A 263 3.21 -14.90 -7.90
CA TYR A 263 2.96 -13.64 -8.60
C TYR A 263 4.11 -12.65 -8.41
N THR A 264 4.28 -11.75 -9.37
CA THR A 264 5.26 -10.66 -9.29
C THR A 264 4.65 -9.36 -8.76
N SER A 265 5.47 -8.52 -8.11
CA SER A 265 5.07 -7.16 -7.68
C SER A 265 5.99 -6.04 -8.17
N GLY A 266 6.80 -6.30 -9.20
CA GLY A 266 7.84 -5.39 -9.67
C GLY A 266 9.18 -5.56 -8.95
N GLN A 267 9.17 -5.84 -7.64
CA GLN A 267 10.39 -5.95 -6.82
C GLN A 267 10.55 -7.30 -6.09
N GLY A 268 9.57 -8.20 -6.21
CA GLY A 268 9.62 -9.52 -5.56
C GLY A 268 8.68 -10.55 -6.16
N VAL A 269 8.77 -11.78 -5.65
CA VAL A 269 7.82 -12.88 -5.89
C VAL A 269 7.03 -13.24 -4.64
N GLY A 270 5.71 -13.15 -4.73
CA GLY A 270 4.77 -13.56 -3.69
C GLY A 270 4.14 -14.90 -4.02
N ARG A 271 3.52 -15.53 -3.02
CA ARG A 271 2.78 -16.78 -3.16
C ARG A 271 1.45 -16.69 -2.44
N LEU A 272 0.39 -17.01 -3.15
CA LEU A 272 -0.97 -17.20 -2.68
C LEU A 272 -1.26 -18.69 -2.63
N ALA A 273 -1.44 -19.23 -1.42
CA ALA A 273 -1.81 -20.61 -1.20
C ALA A 273 -3.31 -20.84 -1.49
N SER A 274 -3.67 -22.10 -1.71
CA SER A 274 -5.05 -22.49 -2.02
C SER A 274 -6.06 -22.20 -0.91
N ASP A 275 -5.60 -22.04 0.34
CA ASP A 275 -6.39 -21.60 1.49
C ASP A 275 -6.57 -20.07 1.58
N GLY A 276 -6.02 -19.32 0.61
CA GLY A 276 -6.05 -17.87 0.58
C GLY A 276 -4.93 -17.20 1.37
N THR A 277 -3.93 -17.94 1.86
CA THR A 277 -2.80 -17.38 2.60
C THR A 277 -1.75 -16.75 1.67
N HIS A 278 -1.30 -15.54 1.99
CA HIS A 278 -0.28 -14.82 1.22
C HIS A 278 1.07 -14.85 1.93
N THR A 279 2.13 -15.17 1.19
CA THR A 279 3.49 -15.20 1.71
C THR A 279 4.46 -14.57 0.72
N ALA A 280 5.39 -13.74 1.20
CA ALA A 280 6.53 -13.32 0.40
C ALA A 280 7.48 -14.50 0.21
N VAL A 281 7.86 -14.80 -1.04
CA VAL A 281 8.81 -15.88 -1.36
C VAL A 281 10.22 -15.31 -1.44
N ALA A 282 10.43 -14.26 -2.24
CA ALA A 282 11.74 -13.64 -2.40
C ALA A 282 11.65 -12.20 -2.92
N GLY A 283 12.74 -11.45 -2.73
CA GLY A 283 12.83 -10.07 -3.17
C GLY A 283 12.16 -9.08 -2.21
N HIS A 284 11.99 -7.87 -2.72
CA HIS A 284 11.64 -6.67 -1.99
C HIS A 284 10.20 -6.23 -2.29
N GLY A 285 9.55 -5.48 -1.41
CA GLY A 285 8.26 -4.82 -1.73
C GLY A 285 7.09 -5.77 -2.01
N LEU A 286 6.97 -6.85 -1.23
CA LEU A 286 5.80 -7.70 -1.19
C LEU A 286 5.20 -7.71 0.20
N ALA A 287 3.87 -7.67 0.24
CA ALA A 287 3.08 -8.03 1.41
C ALA A 287 3.75 -9.14 2.18
N GLY A 288 4.09 -8.84 3.43
CA GLY A 288 4.28 -9.89 4.41
C GLY A 288 2.96 -10.68 4.59
N PRO A 289 2.89 -11.59 5.56
CA PRO A 289 1.66 -12.32 5.88
C PRO A 289 0.48 -11.40 6.27
N HIS A 290 0.71 -10.09 6.41
CA HIS A 290 -0.29 -9.07 6.59
C HIS A 290 -0.57 -8.40 5.24
N ALA A 291 -1.74 -8.67 4.67
CA ALA A 291 -2.28 -7.95 3.51
C ALA A 291 -2.08 -6.43 3.67
N PRO A 292 -1.95 -5.64 2.58
CA PRO A 292 -2.02 -4.19 2.67
C PRO A 292 -3.33 -3.82 3.38
N LEU A 293 -3.24 -3.43 4.65
CA LEU A 293 -4.38 -3.01 5.41
C LEU A 293 -4.72 -1.60 4.90
N ALA A 294 -5.83 -1.48 4.19
CA ALA A 294 -6.52 -0.21 4.02
C ALA A 294 -7.10 0.21 5.38
N GLU A 295 -6.25 0.39 6.39
CA GLU A 295 -6.63 0.74 7.75
C GLU A 295 -5.70 1.83 8.29
N THR A 296 -6.32 2.87 8.86
CA THR A 296 -5.62 4.00 9.49
C THR A 296 -5.56 3.75 11.01
N PRO A 297 -4.39 3.80 11.67
CA PRO A 297 -4.32 3.77 13.13
C PRO A 297 -4.94 5.06 13.70
N VAL A 298 -5.89 4.90 14.62
CA VAL A 298 -6.66 6.01 15.21
C VAL A 298 -6.46 6.16 16.72
N GLY A 299 -5.76 5.21 17.34
CA GLY A 299 -5.37 5.27 18.75
C GLY A 299 -4.67 3.97 19.17
N THR A 300 -3.81 4.01 20.18
CA THR A 300 -3.21 2.81 20.78
C THR A 300 -3.32 2.90 22.28
N ASP A 301 -3.79 1.83 22.93
CA ASP A 301 -3.94 1.81 24.38
C ASP A 301 -2.63 1.47 25.11
N ALA A 302 -2.65 1.54 26.44
CA ALA A 302 -1.49 1.26 27.28
C ALA A 302 -0.99 -0.20 27.19
N SER A 303 -1.83 -1.13 26.74
CA SER A 303 -1.45 -2.54 26.52
C SER A 303 -0.77 -2.77 25.17
N GLY A 304 -0.83 -1.78 24.27
CA GLY A 304 -0.29 -1.86 22.92
C GLY A 304 -1.28 -2.36 21.88
N VAL A 305 -2.58 -2.42 22.20
CA VAL A 305 -3.63 -2.68 21.22
C VAL A 305 -3.86 -1.40 20.41
N THR A 306 -3.69 -1.50 19.09
CA THR A 306 -3.91 -0.41 18.15
C THR A 306 -5.32 -0.49 17.57
N TRP A 307 -6.09 0.57 17.78
CA TRP A 307 -7.38 0.78 17.13
C TRP A 307 -7.15 1.27 15.71
N THR A 308 -7.87 0.68 14.75
CA THR A 308 -7.75 1.00 13.34
C THR A 308 -9.10 1.31 12.71
N LEU A 309 -9.11 2.17 11.71
CA LEU A 309 -10.29 2.50 10.93
C LEU A 309 -10.08 2.10 9.47
N SER A 310 -11.00 1.32 8.91
CA SER A 310 -10.93 0.96 7.49
C SER A 310 -11.04 2.20 6.60
N ASP A 311 -10.17 2.30 5.60
CA ASP A 311 -10.24 3.37 4.62
C ASP A 311 -11.42 3.16 3.68
N LEU A 312 -12.10 4.27 3.43
CA LEU A 312 -12.99 4.45 2.31
C LEU A 312 -12.48 5.66 1.53
N ALA A 313 -12.75 5.72 0.22
CA ALA A 313 -12.34 6.85 -0.61
C ALA A 313 -12.79 8.19 0.00
N PRO A 314 -11.97 9.26 -0.08
CA PRO A 314 -12.18 10.52 0.66
C PRO A 314 -13.39 11.37 0.24
N TYR A 315 -14.20 10.90 -0.72
CA TYR A 315 -15.40 11.60 -1.20
C TYR A 315 -16.60 10.65 -1.21
N LEU A 316 -17.32 10.56 -0.10
CA LEU A 316 -18.58 9.82 -0.02
C LEU A 316 -19.70 10.76 0.42
N SER A 317 -20.75 10.85 -0.40
CA SER A 317 -22.02 11.45 0.05
C SER A 317 -22.71 10.49 1.02
N SER A 318 -23.29 11.03 2.09
CA SER A 318 -24.03 10.29 3.12
C SER A 318 -25.26 9.52 2.62
N ASP A 319 -25.62 9.66 1.35
CA ASP A 319 -26.96 9.34 0.85
C ASP A 319 -27.00 8.07 -0.03
N ASN A 320 -25.90 7.32 -0.14
CA ASN A 320 -25.88 6.06 -0.91
C ASN A 320 -25.80 4.81 0.00
N PRO A 321 -26.93 4.13 0.28
CA PRO A 321 -26.98 2.97 1.17
C PRO A 321 -26.33 1.69 0.61
N ALA A 322 -25.88 1.69 -0.65
CA ALA A 322 -25.20 0.55 -1.26
C ALA A 322 -23.66 0.55 -1.07
N GLN A 323 -23.10 1.56 -0.41
CA GLN A 323 -21.66 1.67 -0.21
C GLN A 323 -21.18 1.04 1.12
N PRO A 324 -19.98 0.42 1.12
CA PRO A 324 -19.42 -0.16 2.34
C PRO A 324 -19.15 0.94 3.38
N GLN A 325 -19.68 0.75 4.58
CA GLN A 325 -19.50 1.67 5.71
C GLN A 325 -18.15 1.46 6.40
N PRO A 326 -17.53 2.51 6.98
CA PRO A 326 -16.26 2.36 7.65
C PRO A 326 -16.40 1.45 8.87
N ARG A 327 -15.37 0.67 9.15
CA ARG A 327 -15.31 -0.23 10.31
C ARG A 327 -14.15 0.14 11.23
N LEU A 328 -14.48 0.29 12.50
CA LEU A 328 -13.53 0.40 13.59
C LEU A 328 -13.12 -1.01 14.05
N ARG A 329 -11.82 -1.23 14.16
CA ARG A 329 -11.20 -2.52 14.46
C ARG A 329 -10.04 -2.37 15.45
N LYS A 330 -9.49 -3.51 15.86
CA LYS A 330 -8.35 -3.59 16.76
C LYS A 330 -7.32 -4.58 16.28
N LEU A 331 -6.06 -4.21 16.45
CA LEU A 331 -4.89 -5.04 16.25
C LEU A 331 -4.17 -5.18 17.59
N ASP A 332 -3.76 -6.39 17.95
CA ASP A 332 -2.87 -6.60 19.09
C ASP A 332 -1.46 -6.05 18.80
N ALA A 333 -0.58 -6.08 19.80
CA ALA A 333 0.78 -5.58 19.66
C ALA A 333 1.63 -6.36 18.63
N ALA A 334 1.19 -7.54 18.21
CA ALA A 334 1.81 -8.37 17.18
C ALA A 334 1.14 -8.20 15.80
N GLY A 335 0.11 -7.37 15.68
CA GLY A 335 -0.59 -7.11 14.42
C GLY A 335 -1.77 -8.02 14.11
N HIS A 336 -2.15 -8.92 15.01
CA HIS A 336 -3.30 -9.79 14.79
C HIS A 336 -4.60 -9.07 15.08
N ARG A 337 -5.64 -9.35 14.29
CA ARG A 337 -6.98 -8.83 14.52
C ARG A 337 -7.51 -9.35 15.85
N VAL A 338 -7.91 -8.43 16.73
CA VAL A 338 -8.63 -8.76 17.95
C VAL A 338 -10.13 -8.75 17.63
N PRO A 339 -10.87 -9.86 17.86
CA PRO A 339 -12.31 -9.89 17.67
C PRO A 339 -12.98 -8.73 18.40
N PHE A 340 -13.80 -7.97 17.68
CA PHE A 340 -14.40 -6.73 18.16
C PHE A 340 -15.77 -6.52 17.52
N GLY A 341 -16.74 -5.98 18.27
CA GLY A 341 -18.13 -5.85 17.81
C GLY A 341 -18.91 -7.17 17.84
N ALA A 342 -20.22 -7.10 17.55
CA ALA A 342 -21.12 -8.24 17.66
C ALA A 342 -20.84 -9.37 16.65
N ASP A 343 -20.28 -9.04 15.48
CA ASP A 343 -19.89 -9.99 14.43
C ASP A 343 -18.42 -10.44 14.54
N GLY A 344 -17.66 -9.91 15.51
CA GLY A 344 -16.21 -10.13 15.64
C GLY A 344 -15.35 -9.48 14.55
N GLN A 345 -15.95 -8.78 13.57
CA GLN A 345 -15.27 -8.18 12.41
C GLN A 345 -15.05 -6.66 12.53
N GLY A 346 -15.42 -6.10 13.68
CA GLY A 346 -15.32 -4.69 14.02
C GLY A 346 -16.66 -3.99 14.07
N LEU A 347 -16.67 -2.79 14.66
CA LEU A 347 -17.86 -1.96 14.78
C LEU A 347 -18.06 -1.15 13.48
N VAL A 348 -19.22 -1.28 12.86
CA VAL A 348 -19.61 -0.40 11.74
C VAL A 348 -19.94 0.98 12.28
N ILE A 349 -19.32 2.00 11.69
CA ILE A 349 -19.63 3.41 11.99
C ILE A 349 -20.26 4.05 10.75
N SER A 350 -21.13 5.04 10.95
CA SER A 350 -21.95 5.63 9.87
C SER A 350 -21.22 6.58 8.94
N GLU A 351 -20.09 7.12 9.39
CA GLU A 351 -19.26 8.07 8.65
C GLU A 351 -17.83 8.05 9.23
N ARG A 352 -16.87 8.67 8.53
CA ARG A 352 -15.48 8.77 9.02
C ARG A 352 -15.40 9.89 10.07
N PRO A 353 -14.86 9.63 11.27
CA PRO A 353 -14.65 10.69 12.27
C PRO A 353 -13.63 11.72 11.75
N THR A 354 -13.84 12.99 12.09
CA THR A 354 -12.92 14.07 11.74
C THR A 354 -11.67 14.08 12.62
N SER A 355 -11.77 13.58 13.85
CA SER A 355 -10.65 13.41 14.76
C SER A 355 -10.91 12.28 15.75
N THR A 356 -9.84 11.71 16.28
CA THR A 356 -9.89 10.67 17.32
C THR A 356 -8.89 10.96 18.43
N ALA A 357 -9.14 10.45 19.63
CA ALA A 357 -8.18 10.44 20.73
C ALA A 357 -8.43 9.25 21.66
N MET A 358 -7.39 8.80 22.36
CA MET A 358 -7.53 7.84 23.45
C MET A 358 -7.74 8.59 24.76
N ASP A 359 -8.66 8.12 25.60
CA ASP A 359 -8.71 8.56 27.00
C ASP A 359 -7.82 7.68 27.90
N ASN A 360 -7.68 8.10 29.16
CA ASN A 360 -6.80 7.46 30.13
C ASN A 360 -7.30 6.07 30.58
N GLU A 361 -8.53 5.71 30.25
CA GLU A 361 -9.13 4.40 30.55
C GLU A 361 -8.95 3.41 29.38
N GLY A 362 -8.34 3.84 28.27
CA GLY A 362 -8.18 3.03 27.07
C GLY A 362 -9.41 2.99 26.17
N ASN A 363 -10.36 3.92 26.34
CA ASN A 363 -11.47 4.08 25.41
C ASN A 363 -11.04 4.95 24.23
N LEU A 364 -11.61 4.67 23.06
CA LEU A 364 -11.43 5.50 21.88
C LEU A 364 -12.54 6.56 21.82
N VAL A 365 -12.15 7.82 21.76
CA VAL A 365 -13.07 8.95 21.55
C VAL A 365 -13.08 9.31 20.07
N LEU A 366 -14.27 9.35 19.48
CA LEU A 366 -14.55 9.68 18.09
C LEU A 366 -15.25 11.03 18.01
N VAL A 367 -14.74 11.94 17.17
CA VAL A 367 -15.35 13.23 16.91
C VAL A 367 -15.91 13.24 15.50
N PHE A 368 -17.18 13.63 15.37
CA PHE A 368 -17.87 13.84 14.10
C PHE A 368 -18.25 15.30 14.00
N ALA A 369 -17.59 16.03 13.10
CA ALA A 369 -17.95 17.39 12.74
C ALA A 369 -18.29 17.39 11.23
N ARG A 370 -19.57 17.54 10.89
CA ARG A 370 -20.00 17.53 9.48
C ARG A 370 -19.50 18.79 8.79
N PHE A 371 -18.84 18.66 7.64
CA PHE A 371 -18.35 19.80 6.84
C PHE A 371 -19.22 19.96 5.59
N VAL A 372 -19.67 21.19 5.29
CA VAL A 372 -20.21 21.50 3.96
C VAL A 372 -19.06 22.08 3.12
N PRO A 373 -18.66 21.43 2.01
CA PRO A 373 -17.53 21.90 1.21
C PRO A 373 -17.78 23.26 0.57
N VAL A 374 -16.86 24.20 0.80
CA VAL A 374 -16.85 25.51 0.13
C VAL A 374 -16.04 25.37 -1.16
N SER A 375 -16.69 25.39 -2.31
CA SER A 375 -16.01 25.48 -3.60
C SER A 375 -15.56 26.92 -3.87
N THR A 376 -14.25 27.10 -4.02
CA THR A 376 -13.56 28.13 -4.83
C THR A 376 -13.86 29.62 -4.56
N GLY A 377 -12.94 30.30 -3.86
CA GLY A 377 -12.31 31.51 -4.42
C GLY A 377 -12.78 32.91 -4.02
N LEU A 378 -13.60 33.14 -2.98
CA LEU A 378 -13.93 34.50 -2.49
C LEU A 378 -13.94 34.59 -0.95
N PRO A 379 -13.73 35.79 -0.35
CA PRO A 379 -13.57 35.97 1.09
C PRO A 379 -14.91 35.83 1.82
N ILE A 380 -14.89 35.03 2.90
CA ILE A 380 -15.81 35.01 4.05
C ILE A 380 -17.30 35.23 3.70
N VAL A 381 -18.05 34.14 3.49
CA VAL A 381 -19.52 34.10 3.61
C VAL A 381 -19.89 32.69 4.15
N ALA A 382 -20.64 32.46 5.22
CA ALA A 382 -21.37 33.31 6.16
C ALA A 382 -21.29 32.66 7.56
N ARG A 383 -21.26 33.48 8.62
CA ARG A 383 -21.74 33.05 9.94
C ARG A 383 -23.20 32.60 9.75
N GLY A 384 -23.54 31.32 9.92
CA GLY A 384 -24.96 30.96 10.01
C GLY A 384 -25.45 29.57 9.62
N ALA A 385 -24.63 28.61 9.20
CA ALA A 385 -25.10 27.23 9.05
C ALA A 385 -24.48 26.37 10.15
N PRO A 386 -25.28 25.90 11.13
CA PRO A 386 -24.71 25.11 12.20
C PRO A 386 -24.35 23.70 11.79
N LEU A 387 -23.22 23.23 12.29
CA LEU A 387 -22.75 21.87 12.08
C LEU A 387 -22.87 21.13 13.40
N ASN A 388 -23.71 20.10 13.46
CA ASN A 388 -23.82 19.25 14.64
C ASN A 388 -22.47 18.58 14.87
N THR A 389 -21.78 18.96 15.95
CA THR A 389 -20.61 18.24 16.44
C THR A 389 -21.08 17.18 17.42
N GLU A 390 -20.76 15.92 17.15
CA GLU A 390 -21.06 14.81 18.03
C GLU A 390 -19.76 14.13 18.46
N ILE A 391 -19.66 13.81 19.76
CA ILE A 391 -18.51 13.11 20.31
C ILE A 391 -19.00 11.84 20.99
N TYR A 392 -18.42 10.71 20.59
CA TYR A 392 -18.72 9.40 21.13
C TYR A 392 -17.48 8.81 21.77
N ARG A 393 -17.69 8.05 22.84
CA ARG A 393 -16.68 7.20 23.46
C ARG A 393 -17.04 5.76 23.16
N VAL A 394 -16.05 4.99 22.71
CA VAL A 394 -16.13 3.56 22.43
C VAL A 394 -15.22 2.83 23.40
N ALA A 395 -15.81 2.06 24.30
CA ALA A 395 -15.08 1.27 25.27
C ALA A 395 -14.43 0.03 24.62
N PRO A 396 -13.37 -0.56 25.22
CA PRO A 396 -12.73 -1.76 24.72
C PRO A 396 -13.70 -2.94 24.48
N ASN A 397 -14.77 -3.07 25.26
CA ASN A 397 -15.79 -4.11 25.04
C ASN A 397 -16.78 -3.79 23.89
N GLY A 398 -16.65 -2.64 23.23
CA GLY A 398 -17.55 -2.19 22.16
C GLY A 398 -18.75 -1.39 22.64
N ALA A 399 -18.91 -1.14 23.94
CA ALA A 399 -19.96 -0.26 24.44
C ALA A 399 -19.73 1.19 23.96
N ILE A 400 -20.79 1.83 23.47
CA ILE A 400 -20.74 3.19 22.94
C ILE A 400 -21.52 4.10 23.87
N SER A 401 -20.90 5.21 24.30
CA SER A 401 -21.56 6.27 25.06
C SER A 401 -21.34 7.61 24.36
N ARG A 402 -22.40 8.42 24.24
CA ARG A 402 -22.29 9.77 23.68
C ARG A 402 -21.79 10.72 24.76
N LEU A 403 -20.64 11.36 24.52
CA LEU A 403 -20.05 12.34 25.44
C LEU A 403 -20.57 13.75 25.18
N TYR A 404 -20.88 14.06 23.91
CA TYR A 404 -21.30 15.39 23.52
C TYR A 404 -22.22 15.32 22.30
N ARG A 405 -23.28 16.12 22.34
CA ARG A 405 -24.13 16.44 21.20
C ARG A 405 -24.69 17.83 21.43
N ARG A 406 -24.62 18.69 20.43
CA ARG A 406 -25.27 19.99 20.48
C ARG A 406 -26.01 20.26 19.18
N ASP A 407 -27.22 20.79 19.31
CA ASP A 407 -28.04 21.15 18.18
C ASP A 407 -27.62 22.52 17.61
N ALA A 408 -28.00 22.71 16.36
CA ALA A 408 -27.58 23.76 15.45
C ALA A 408 -27.42 25.18 16.07
N ASN A 409 -28.31 25.68 16.92
CA ASN A 409 -28.37 27.12 17.18
C ASN A 409 -27.39 27.67 18.23
N GLU A 410 -26.38 26.90 18.62
CA GLU A 410 -25.62 27.16 19.84
C GLU A 410 -24.15 26.69 19.79
N ALA A 411 -23.59 26.45 18.59
CA ALA A 411 -22.27 25.84 18.45
C ALA A 411 -21.12 26.80 18.79
N ASP A 412 -20.35 26.47 19.83
CA ASP A 412 -19.06 27.09 20.15
C ASP A 412 -17.95 26.76 19.12
N PHE A 413 -18.19 25.73 18.30
CA PHE A 413 -17.26 25.17 17.31
C PHE A 413 -17.94 25.09 15.93
N VAL A 414 -17.26 25.56 14.90
CA VAL A 414 -17.69 25.60 13.50
C VAL A 414 -16.86 24.68 12.62
N SER A 415 -15.57 24.46 12.91
CA SER A 415 -14.70 23.55 12.15
C SER A 415 -13.61 22.96 13.03
N VAL A 416 -13.84 21.75 13.54
CA VAL A 416 -12.87 21.03 14.36
C VAL A 416 -11.70 20.57 13.50
N VAL A 417 -10.51 21.12 13.74
CA VAL A 417 -9.26 20.75 13.05
C VAL A 417 -8.34 19.87 13.87
N GLY A 418 -8.68 19.66 15.14
CA GLY A 418 -8.13 18.59 15.93
C GLY A 418 -8.76 18.50 17.31
N PHE A 419 -8.58 17.34 17.92
CA PHE A 419 -9.10 16.98 19.22
C PHE A 419 -8.04 16.20 19.99
N GLY A 420 -7.96 16.40 21.29
CA GLY A 420 -7.10 15.60 22.15
C GLY A 420 -7.59 15.58 23.58
N ILE A 421 -7.05 14.64 24.36
CA ILE A 421 -7.37 14.44 25.77
C ILE A 421 -6.05 14.43 26.53
N ASP A 422 -5.96 15.21 27.61
CA ASP A 422 -4.77 15.21 28.45
C ASP A 422 -4.82 14.14 29.57
N ALA A 423 -3.76 14.04 30.36
CA ALA A 423 -3.67 13.06 31.44
C ALA A 423 -4.69 13.31 32.58
N GLN A 424 -5.32 14.48 32.63
CA GLN A 424 -6.41 14.79 33.56
C GLN A 424 -7.79 14.44 32.99
N GLY A 425 -7.86 13.97 31.74
CA GLY A 425 -9.10 13.63 31.05
C GLY A 425 -9.82 14.86 30.48
N ARG A 426 -9.17 16.03 30.44
CA ARG A 426 -9.76 17.23 29.86
C ARG A 426 -9.71 17.13 28.34
N MET A 427 -10.85 17.37 27.71
CA MET A 427 -10.97 17.37 26.25
C MET A 427 -10.59 18.76 25.71
N ILE A 428 -9.70 18.80 24.71
CA ILE A 428 -9.28 20.02 24.03
C ILE A 428 -9.69 19.95 22.58
N VAL A 429 -10.34 21.02 22.11
CA VAL A 429 -10.83 21.13 20.74
C VAL A 429 -10.21 22.37 20.09
N GLY A 430 -9.62 22.19 18.91
CA GLY A 430 -9.15 23.27 18.07
C GLY A 430 -10.14 23.56 16.95
N ASP A 431 -10.46 24.84 16.76
CA ASP A 431 -11.45 25.29 15.78
C ASP A 431 -10.87 26.31 14.79
N ALA A 432 -10.91 25.96 13.50
CA ALA A 432 -10.29 26.76 12.45
C ALA A 432 -11.13 27.95 11.96
N VAL A 433 -12.43 27.97 12.23
CA VAL A 433 -13.30 29.06 11.74
C VAL A 433 -13.49 30.11 12.81
N THR A 434 -13.76 29.70 14.04
CA THR A 434 -13.79 30.58 15.22
C THR A 434 -12.39 30.95 15.68
N ASN A 435 -11.37 30.23 15.21
CA ASN A 435 -9.99 30.60 15.45
C ASN A 435 -9.73 30.57 16.97
N THR A 436 -10.10 29.44 17.60
CA THR A 436 -10.00 29.20 19.05
C THR A 436 -9.52 27.78 19.39
N VAL A 437 -8.82 27.65 20.53
CA VAL A 437 -8.65 26.37 21.24
C VAL A 437 -9.49 26.45 22.50
N ARG A 438 -10.22 25.39 22.84
CA ARG A 438 -11.12 25.37 24.00
C ARG A 438 -11.00 24.07 24.79
N TRP A 439 -11.15 24.19 26.11
CA TRP A 439 -11.54 23.07 26.97
C TRP A 439 -13.00 22.74 26.72
N LEU A 440 -13.31 21.45 26.56
CA LEU A 440 -14.66 20.94 26.51
C LEU A 440 -14.91 20.08 27.76
N ARG A 441 -15.97 20.40 28.50
CA ARG A 441 -16.42 19.63 29.66
C ARG A 441 -17.47 18.59 29.23
N ALA A 442 -17.61 17.54 30.03
CA ALA A 442 -18.57 16.46 29.77
C ALA A 442 -20.04 16.92 29.84
N ASP A 443 -20.33 18.05 30.50
CA ASP A 443 -21.63 18.69 30.52
C ASP A 443 -21.93 19.52 29.26
N GLY A 444 -21.00 19.57 28.30
CA GLY A 444 -21.13 20.31 27.05
C GLY A 444 -20.83 21.81 27.17
N SER A 445 -20.35 22.28 28.32
CA SER A 445 -19.78 23.62 28.44
C SER A 445 -18.37 23.68 27.84
N SER A 446 -18.02 24.79 27.21
CA SER A 446 -16.68 25.03 26.68
C SER A 446 -16.05 26.29 27.27
N GLU A 447 -14.73 26.30 27.38
CA GLU A 447 -13.97 27.44 27.90
C GLU A 447 -12.76 27.69 27.00
N ARG A 448 -12.61 28.94 26.55
CA ARG A 448 -11.51 29.32 25.67
C ARG A 448 -10.17 29.24 26.40
N ILE A 449 -9.18 28.63 25.76
CA ILE A 449 -7.79 28.61 26.22
C ILE A 449 -7.06 29.80 25.61
N GLY A 450 -6.64 30.73 26.46
CA GLY A 450 -5.81 31.88 26.06
C GLY A 450 -6.53 32.99 25.27
N PRO A 451 -5.90 34.18 25.13
CA PRO A 451 -6.47 35.31 24.40
C PRO A 451 -6.34 35.14 22.88
N GLY A 452 -7.45 35.20 22.14
CA GLY A 452 -7.42 35.69 20.74
C GLY A 452 -6.65 34.88 19.69
N LEU A 453 -6.32 33.61 19.93
CA LEU A 453 -5.10 32.94 19.44
C LEU A 453 -4.82 32.80 17.93
N PHE A 454 -5.75 33.02 17.01
CA PHE A 454 -5.56 32.61 15.60
C PHE A 454 -5.59 33.77 14.59
N THR A 455 -5.50 35.03 15.02
CA THR A 455 -5.34 36.16 14.06
C THR A 455 -4.01 36.13 13.30
N GLN A 456 -3.08 35.24 13.66
CA GLN A 456 -1.81 34.97 12.96
C GLN A 456 -1.76 33.61 12.26
N VAL A 457 -2.82 32.80 12.34
CA VAL A 457 -2.86 31.43 11.80
C VAL A 457 -3.91 31.37 10.70
N ASN A 458 -3.47 31.33 9.44
CA ASN A 458 -4.40 31.53 8.32
C ASN A 458 -5.15 30.23 7.91
N ASN A 459 -4.62 29.04 8.26
CA ASN A 459 -5.26 27.74 8.02
C ASN A 459 -4.67 26.64 8.94
N PRO A 460 -5.11 26.53 10.21
CA PRO A 460 -4.66 25.46 11.09
C PRO A 460 -5.17 24.11 10.56
N ALA A 461 -4.26 23.15 10.43
CA ALA A 461 -4.55 21.90 9.74
C ALA A 461 -4.50 20.66 10.61
N LEU A 462 -3.67 20.71 11.65
CA LEU A 462 -3.36 19.61 12.53
C LEU A 462 -3.15 20.16 13.95
N MET A 463 -3.62 19.43 14.95
CA MET A 463 -3.42 19.72 16.37
C MET A 463 -3.12 18.44 17.14
N ALA A 464 -2.18 18.49 18.08
CA ALA A 464 -1.96 17.43 19.07
C ALA A 464 -1.93 18.01 20.47
N VAL A 465 -2.32 17.18 21.44
CA VAL A 465 -2.36 17.50 22.85
C VAL A 465 -1.40 16.57 23.58
N ALA A 466 -0.51 17.15 24.38
CA ALA A 466 0.40 16.40 25.23
C ALA A 466 -0.33 15.92 26.49
N PRO A 467 0.15 14.85 27.17
CA PRO A 467 -0.38 14.44 28.47
C PRO A 467 -0.40 15.56 29.53
N SER A 468 0.49 16.55 29.43
CA SER A 468 0.53 17.73 30.32
C SER A 468 -0.54 18.79 30.03
N GLY A 469 -1.29 18.67 28.93
CA GLY A 469 -2.24 19.68 28.44
C GLY A 469 -1.63 20.73 27.50
N ARG A 470 -0.34 20.63 27.16
CA ARG A 470 0.28 21.45 26.11
C ARG A 470 -0.31 21.12 24.74
N VAL A 471 -0.51 22.13 23.89
CA VAL A 471 -1.06 21.93 22.54
C VAL A 471 -0.04 22.34 21.49
N ALA A 472 0.14 21.50 20.47
CA ALA A 472 0.89 21.84 19.26
C ALA A 472 -0.07 22.10 18.10
N LEU A 473 0.18 23.16 17.33
CA LEU A 473 -0.68 23.61 16.24
C LEU A 473 0.15 23.85 14.99
N TRP A 474 -0.21 23.20 13.88
CA TRP A 474 0.42 23.42 12.58
C TRP A 474 -0.42 24.37 11.72
N ASP A 475 0.14 25.53 11.42
CA ASP A 475 -0.41 26.44 10.39
C ASP A 475 0.09 25.99 9.01
N ARG A 476 -0.81 25.43 8.19
CA ARG A 476 -0.49 24.95 6.85
C ARG A 476 -0.14 26.07 5.87
N GLN A 477 -0.74 27.25 6.03
CA GLN A 477 -0.53 28.35 5.09
C GLN A 477 0.74 29.12 5.44
N ALA A 478 0.97 29.38 6.73
CA ALA A 478 2.19 30.03 7.17
C ALA A 478 3.37 29.08 7.34
N LEU A 479 3.18 27.75 7.23
CA LEU A 479 4.19 26.71 7.46
C LEU A 479 4.97 26.91 8.77
N ARG A 480 4.21 27.12 9.85
CA ARG A 480 4.74 27.39 11.20
C ARG A 480 4.12 26.43 12.20
N LEU A 481 4.97 25.91 13.08
CA LEU A 481 4.55 25.14 14.22
C LEU A 481 4.47 26.07 15.43
N HIS A 482 3.28 26.15 16.02
CA HIS A 482 3.05 26.89 17.25
C HIS A 482 2.84 25.94 18.43
N ARG A 483 3.18 26.40 19.62
CA ARG A 483 2.87 25.73 20.89
C ARG A 483 2.03 26.61 21.78
N LEU A 484 1.04 26.03 22.43
CA LEU A 484 0.24 26.66 23.47
C LEU A 484 0.67 26.09 24.80
N ASP A 485 1.28 26.95 25.61
CA ASP A 485 1.82 26.58 26.91
C ASP A 485 0.72 26.67 28.00
N ALA A 486 1.00 26.15 29.20
CA ALA A 486 0.03 26.09 30.30
C ALA A 486 -0.44 27.46 30.80
N ASP A 487 0.32 28.52 30.50
CA ASP A 487 -0.05 29.92 30.76
C ASP A 487 -1.09 30.45 29.76
N GLY A 488 -1.52 29.63 28.80
CA GLY A 488 -2.49 30.01 27.77
C GLY A 488 -1.90 30.89 26.68
N ILE A 489 -0.57 30.99 26.57
CA ILE A 489 0.11 31.81 25.56
C ILE A 489 0.54 30.92 24.38
N LEU A 490 0.18 31.34 23.16
CA LEU A 490 0.67 30.74 21.91
C LEU A 490 2.02 31.34 21.54
N ARG A 491 3.01 30.48 21.31
CA ARG A 491 4.35 30.87 20.90
C ARG A 491 4.70 30.18 19.58
N LEU A 492 5.44 30.88 18.71
CA LEU A 492 6.11 30.21 17.59
C LEU A 492 7.13 29.24 18.17
N TRP A 493 7.02 27.98 17.78
CA TRP A 493 7.94 26.94 18.25
C TRP A 493 9.07 26.73 17.24
N THR A 494 8.72 26.55 15.96
CA THR A 494 9.68 26.42 14.85
C THR A 494 8.99 26.64 13.49
N GLY A 495 9.77 26.72 12.41
CA GLY A 495 9.30 26.92 11.04
C GLY A 495 9.50 28.35 10.54
N GLN A 496 10.14 28.50 9.38
CA GLN A 496 10.49 29.80 8.79
C GLN A 496 9.43 30.36 7.82
N GLY A 497 8.37 29.60 7.52
CA GLY A 497 7.25 30.05 6.70
C GLY A 497 7.52 30.22 5.21
N PHE A 498 8.47 29.46 4.66
CA PHE A 498 8.74 29.38 3.22
C PHE A 498 8.33 28.00 2.69
N GLN A 499 7.51 27.96 1.63
CA GLN A 499 7.25 26.70 0.91
C GLN A 499 8.53 26.28 0.20
N THR A 500 9.19 25.26 0.73
CA THR A 500 10.28 24.56 0.06
C THR A 500 10.03 23.07 0.16
N ASP A 501 10.40 22.33 -0.88
CA ASP A 501 10.46 20.88 -0.77
C ASP A 501 11.57 20.45 0.20
N GLU A 502 12.52 21.33 0.54
CA GLU A 502 13.64 21.08 1.46
C GLU A 502 13.20 20.78 2.90
N VAL A 503 13.87 19.80 3.50
CA VAL A 503 13.77 19.43 4.93
C VAL A 503 15.16 19.52 5.53
N THR A 504 15.33 20.38 6.53
CA THR A 504 16.63 20.56 7.23
C THR A 504 16.42 20.58 8.74
N ASP A 505 17.24 19.81 9.45
CA ASP A 505 17.33 19.82 10.91
C ASP A 505 18.11 21.04 11.41
N GLY A 506 18.02 21.34 12.72
CA GLY A 506 18.73 22.46 13.34
C GLY A 506 17.87 23.29 14.30
N PRO A 507 18.39 24.43 14.79
CA PRO A 507 17.64 25.33 15.68
C PRO A 507 16.39 25.89 14.98
N ALA A 508 15.44 26.41 15.77
CA ALA A 508 14.15 26.92 15.28
C ALA A 508 14.25 27.94 14.10
N THR A 509 15.35 28.69 14.05
CA THR A 509 15.63 29.69 13.01
C THR A 509 16.19 29.11 11.70
N ALA A 510 16.73 27.89 11.73
CA ALA A 510 17.35 27.22 10.58
C ALA A 510 16.58 25.98 10.10
N ALA A 511 15.74 25.40 10.97
CA ALA A 511 14.97 24.21 10.63
C ALA A 511 13.92 24.51 9.56
N ARG A 512 13.86 23.64 8.55
CA ARG A 512 12.86 23.68 7.48
C ARG A 512 11.94 22.49 7.61
N ILE A 513 10.65 22.79 7.64
CA ILE A 513 9.56 21.82 7.66
C ILE A 513 8.85 21.97 6.32
N SER A 514 8.68 20.86 5.62
CA SER A 514 8.05 20.82 4.30
C SER A 514 6.52 20.85 4.43
N ARG A 515 5.85 19.74 4.14
CA ARG A 515 4.42 19.53 4.40
C ARG A 515 4.26 18.50 5.49
N MET A 516 3.91 18.97 6.68
CA MET A 516 3.57 18.09 7.79
C MET A 516 2.29 17.33 7.46
N THR A 517 2.36 15.99 7.48
CA THR A 517 1.22 15.11 7.19
C THR A 517 0.54 14.61 8.45
N SER A 518 1.28 14.47 9.54
CA SER A 518 0.75 14.06 10.84
C SER A 518 1.64 14.54 11.98
N LEU A 519 1.07 14.64 13.18
CA LEU A 519 1.75 15.07 14.40
C LEU A 519 1.16 14.38 15.64
N ALA A 520 1.97 14.16 16.66
CA ALA A 520 1.56 13.55 17.93
C ALA A 520 2.54 13.91 19.04
N PHE A 521 2.08 13.83 20.29
CA PHE A 521 2.98 13.73 21.45
C PHE A 521 3.12 12.28 21.85
N ASP A 522 4.31 11.84 22.23
CA ASP A 522 4.47 10.52 22.86
C ASP A 522 4.00 10.55 24.34
N SER A 523 3.98 9.39 24.98
CA SER A 523 3.56 9.25 26.37
C SER A 523 4.48 9.95 27.39
N ALA A 524 5.67 10.42 26.98
CA ALA A 524 6.53 11.27 27.81
C ALA A 524 6.38 12.77 27.51
N GLY A 525 5.53 13.15 26.55
CA GLY A 525 5.29 14.53 26.18
C GLY A 525 6.30 15.11 25.18
N GLN A 526 7.12 14.27 24.53
CA GLN A 526 7.96 14.69 23.41
C GLN A 526 7.09 14.86 22.17
N PHE A 527 7.28 15.96 21.44
CA PHE A 527 6.55 16.21 20.19
C PHE A 527 7.21 15.52 19.01
N TRP A 528 6.37 14.94 18.16
CA TRP A 528 6.74 14.21 16.96
C TRP A 528 5.88 14.66 15.79
N PHE A 529 6.48 14.74 14.62
CA PHE A 529 5.77 15.03 13.39
C PHE A 529 6.38 14.34 12.20
N ALA A 530 5.54 14.05 11.22
CA ALA A 530 5.94 13.47 9.95
C ALA A 530 5.93 14.53 8.84
N ASP A 531 7.02 14.65 8.10
CA ASP A 531 7.12 15.46 6.89
C ASP A 531 8.09 14.83 5.88
N ARG A 532 7.78 14.91 4.58
CA ARG A 532 8.58 14.36 3.47
C ARG A 532 9.28 13.02 3.77
N ASN A 533 8.53 12.02 4.24
CA ASN A 533 9.05 10.68 4.54
C ASN A 533 10.07 10.61 5.68
N THR A 534 10.03 11.58 6.58
CA THR A 534 10.78 11.62 7.84
C THR A 534 9.83 11.70 9.03
N LEU A 535 10.27 11.20 10.18
CA LEU A 535 9.65 11.41 11.49
C LEU A 535 10.66 12.17 12.35
N ARG A 536 10.26 13.36 12.76
CA ARG A 536 11.14 14.36 13.37
C ARG A 536 10.59 14.78 14.73
N THR A 537 11.48 15.28 15.57
CA THR A 537 11.17 15.75 16.92
C THR A 537 11.51 17.23 17.07
N VAL A 538 10.87 17.89 18.04
CA VAL A 538 11.15 19.30 18.39
C VAL A 538 11.43 19.41 19.88
N SER A 539 12.59 19.94 20.25
CA SER A 539 12.95 20.22 21.65
C SER A 539 12.23 21.46 22.20
N GLU A 540 12.32 21.69 23.52
CA GLU A 540 11.72 22.86 24.17
C GLU A 540 12.23 24.21 23.62
N ASP A 541 13.47 24.29 23.15
CA ASP A 541 14.05 25.48 22.51
C ASP A 541 13.77 25.55 20.99
N GLY A 542 13.01 24.60 20.45
CA GLY A 542 12.58 24.58 19.05
C GLY A 542 13.60 23.96 18.08
N HIS A 543 14.63 23.28 18.59
CA HIS A 543 15.56 22.50 17.77
C HIS A 543 14.83 21.30 17.16
N VAL A 544 14.99 21.12 15.85
CA VAL A 544 14.35 20.05 15.09
C VAL A 544 15.38 18.99 14.70
N GLY A 545 15.06 17.73 14.94
CA GLY A 545 15.92 16.60 14.58
C GLY A 545 15.13 15.44 13.96
N THR A 546 15.65 14.90 12.86
CA THR A 546 15.17 13.65 12.26
C THR A 546 15.56 12.45 13.10
N VAL A 547 14.58 11.60 13.40
CA VAL A 547 14.80 10.36 14.15
C VAL A 547 14.56 9.14 13.29
N VAL A 548 13.53 9.18 12.43
CA VAL A 548 13.20 8.09 11.51
C VAL A 548 13.13 8.62 10.08
N GLY A 549 13.59 7.82 9.12
CA GLY A 549 13.45 8.13 7.72
C GLY A 549 14.45 9.13 7.17
N ARG A 550 14.24 9.46 5.90
CA ARG A 550 15.02 10.45 5.14
C ARG A 550 14.12 11.04 4.07
N PRO A 551 14.38 12.29 3.63
CA PRO A 551 13.66 12.90 2.52
C PRO A 551 13.62 11.98 1.30
N ASP A 552 12.48 11.95 0.61
CA ASP A 552 12.26 11.21 -0.65
C ASP A 552 12.40 9.68 -0.57
N ALA A 553 12.33 9.08 0.62
CA ALA A 553 12.21 7.62 0.71
C ALA A 553 10.86 7.13 0.16
N PHE A 554 10.87 6.24 -0.83
CA PHE A 554 9.64 5.71 -1.45
C PHE A 554 9.17 4.38 -0.84
N TRP A 555 9.87 3.87 0.17
CA TRP A 555 9.55 2.61 0.86
C TRP A 555 9.87 2.64 2.37
N ASN A 556 9.22 1.74 3.11
CA ASN A 556 9.54 1.45 4.51
C ASN A 556 10.82 0.61 4.59
N SER A 557 11.64 0.77 5.63
CA SER A 557 12.77 -0.11 5.96
C SER A 557 12.87 -0.23 7.48
N PRO A 558 12.11 -1.15 8.09
CA PRO A 558 12.20 -1.46 9.53
C PRO A 558 13.59 -1.97 9.92
N GLY A 559 13.89 -1.92 11.22
CA GLY A 559 15.19 -2.25 11.79
C GLY A 559 15.71 -1.14 12.72
N PRO A 560 17.03 -1.07 12.96
CA PRO A 560 17.64 0.01 13.72
C PRO A 560 17.32 1.39 13.12
N LEU A 561 17.20 2.40 13.98
CA LEU A 561 17.00 3.77 13.55
C LEU A 561 18.24 4.30 12.77
N PRO A 562 18.04 5.15 11.75
CA PRO A 562 16.80 5.86 11.44
C PRO A 562 15.78 5.05 10.62
N GLY A 563 16.09 3.88 10.07
CA GLY A 563 15.17 3.17 9.16
C GLY A 563 14.67 4.05 7.99
N THR A 564 13.69 3.57 7.22
CA THR A 564 12.93 4.43 6.28
C THR A 564 11.43 4.27 6.44
N ILE A 565 10.70 5.32 6.10
CA ILE A 565 9.24 5.36 6.03
C ILE A 565 8.86 5.99 4.68
N ALA A 566 7.64 5.75 4.20
CA ALA A 566 7.17 6.21 2.90
C ALA A 566 5.74 6.71 2.99
N PHE A 567 5.51 7.93 2.54
CA PHE A 567 4.20 8.58 2.53
C PHE A 567 3.46 8.42 3.88
N PRO A 568 4.07 8.84 5.00
CA PRO A 568 3.41 8.74 6.29
C PRO A 568 2.17 9.65 6.32
N ASP A 569 1.02 9.12 6.70
CA ASP A 569 -0.28 9.82 6.65
C ASP A 569 -1.05 9.76 7.98
N ALA A 570 -0.61 8.95 8.95
CA ALA A 570 -1.14 8.94 10.31
C ALA A 570 -0.04 8.64 11.34
N LEU A 571 -0.09 9.31 12.49
CA LEU A 571 0.83 9.15 13.61
C LEU A 571 0.03 9.18 14.92
N GLN A 572 0.30 8.23 15.81
CA GLN A 572 -0.37 8.10 17.10
C GLN A 572 0.65 7.75 18.19
N ALA A 573 0.36 8.18 19.42
CA ALA A 573 1.11 7.75 20.59
C ALA A 573 0.91 6.25 20.82
N GLY A 574 1.98 5.56 21.19
CA GLY A 574 1.96 4.21 21.72
C GLY A 574 2.42 4.17 23.19
N PRO A 575 2.34 2.99 23.83
CA PRO A 575 2.82 2.81 25.19
C PRO A 575 4.34 2.99 25.29
N ASN A 576 4.84 3.37 26.47
CA ASN A 576 6.27 3.41 26.77
C ASN A 576 7.11 4.21 25.77
N ARG A 577 6.70 5.45 25.48
CA ARG A 577 7.32 6.38 24.51
C ARG A 577 7.37 5.85 23.06
N SER A 578 6.65 4.77 22.73
CA SER A 578 6.58 4.32 21.34
C SER A 578 5.59 5.17 20.54
N LEU A 579 5.70 5.11 19.22
CA LEU A 579 4.74 5.71 18.29
C LEU A 579 4.23 4.62 17.36
N VAL A 580 2.99 4.77 16.92
CA VAL A 580 2.40 3.96 15.87
C VAL A 580 2.11 4.88 14.69
N LEU A 581 2.64 4.58 13.53
CA LEU A 581 2.40 5.36 12.31
C LEU A 581 1.86 4.49 11.20
N ARG A 582 1.14 5.12 10.28
CA ARG A 582 0.88 4.52 8.97
C ARG A 582 1.85 5.08 7.94
N SER A 583 2.37 4.17 7.12
CA SER A 583 3.42 4.46 6.16
C SER A 583 3.35 3.45 5.03
N GLY A 584 3.14 3.89 3.79
CA GLY A 584 3.21 3.06 2.60
C GLY A 584 2.20 1.90 2.56
N GLY A 585 1.09 2.01 3.30
CA GLY A 585 0.08 0.94 3.46
C GLY A 585 0.39 -0.05 4.60
N ALA A 586 1.40 0.24 5.42
CA ALA A 586 1.72 -0.50 6.64
C ALA A 586 1.46 0.34 7.89
N ILE A 587 1.18 -0.33 9.00
CA ILE A 587 1.18 0.21 10.35
C ILE A 587 2.51 -0.19 10.98
N LEU A 588 3.33 0.80 11.32
CA LEU A 588 4.66 0.65 11.88
C LEU A 588 4.68 1.10 13.34
N LYS A 589 5.54 0.48 14.13
CA LYS A 589 5.90 0.91 15.48
C LYS A 589 7.29 1.53 15.49
N VAL A 590 7.43 2.69 16.09
CA VAL A 590 8.71 3.34 16.36
C VAL A 590 8.99 3.27 17.85
N VAL A 591 10.14 2.72 18.22
CA VAL A 591 10.70 2.76 19.56
C VAL A 591 11.90 3.70 19.53
N PRO A 592 11.74 4.97 19.95
CA PRO A 592 12.83 5.94 19.96
C PRO A 592 13.85 5.64 21.07
N PRO A 593 15.05 6.24 21.00
CA PRO A 593 16.12 6.08 22.00
C PRO A 593 15.70 6.31 23.45
#